data_AF-A0A1A9BUZ3-F1
#
_entry.id   AF-A0A1A9BUZ3-F1
#
_cell.length_a   1.000
_cell.length_b   1.000
_cell.length_c   1.000
_cell.angle_alpha   90.00
_cell.angle_beta   90.00
_cell.angle_gamma   90.00
#
_symmetry.space_group_name_H-M   'P 1'
#
loop_
_entity.id
_entity.type
_entity.pdbx_description
1 polymer ?
#
loop_
_entity_poly.entity_id
_entity_poly.type
_entity_poly.pdbx_seq_one_letter_code
_entity_poly.pdbx_strand_id
1 'polypeptide(L)'
;MAKWTPTHEAPEPLEGPVVATITGGTILWFVLFLVQLPFYGWFDDHGHTWWVWTCLAGGGLGLIGIWYVRKRDAAIKRAEAERP
;
A
#
# COMPACT_ATOMS: atom_id res chain seq x y z
N MET A 1 -4.51 -2.73 39.75
CA MET A 1 -4.16 -2.54 38.33
C MET A 1 -3.27 -1.31 38.23
N ALA A 2 -1.96 -1.48 38.06
CA ALA A 2 -1.03 -0.36 37.97
C ALA A 2 -1.19 0.33 36.61
N LYS A 3 -1.47 1.63 36.61
CA LYS A 3 -1.65 2.44 35.41
C LYS A 3 -0.27 2.66 34.78
N TRP A 4 -0.05 2.16 33.57
CA TRP A 4 1.18 2.39 32.82
C TRP A 4 1.34 3.90 32.57
N THR A 5 2.44 4.48 33.05
CA THR A 5 2.83 5.88 32.80
C THR A 5 3.94 5.90 31.73
N PRO A 6 3.66 6.42 30.52
CA PRO A 6 4.66 6.55 29.47
C PRO A 6 5.83 7.43 29.94
N THR A 7 7.05 6.93 29.84
CA THR A 7 8.30 7.63 30.23
C THR A 7 8.92 8.45 29.09
N HIS A 8 8.43 8.28 27.86
CA HIS A 8 8.83 9.05 26.69
C HIS A 8 7.65 9.84 26.13
N GLU A 9 7.88 11.10 25.81
CA GLU A 9 6.96 11.92 25.03
C GLU A 9 6.76 11.25 23.67
N ALA A 10 5.51 11.15 23.21
CA ALA A 10 5.23 10.50 21.94
C ALA A 10 5.97 11.28 20.83
N PRO A 11 6.79 10.61 20.00
CA PRO A 11 7.46 11.27 18.89
C PRO A 11 6.40 11.90 17.97
N GLU A 12 6.78 12.99 17.32
CA GLU A 12 5.89 13.67 16.37
C GLU A 12 5.33 12.66 15.34
N PRO A 13 4.06 12.80 14.92
CA PRO A 13 3.47 11.89 13.95
C PRO A 13 4.36 11.78 12.72
N LEU A 14 4.76 10.56 12.37
CA LEU A 14 5.57 10.33 11.18
C LEU A 14 4.72 10.63 9.94
N GLU A 15 4.88 11.85 9.41
CA GLU A 15 4.33 12.33 8.13
C GLU A 15 5.11 11.69 6.97
N GLY A 16 5.03 10.35 6.85
CA GLY A 16 5.63 9.64 5.72
C GLY A 16 4.85 9.89 4.42
N PRO A 17 5.49 9.81 3.23
CA PRO A 17 4.81 9.99 1.95
C PRO A 17 3.92 8.78 1.61
N VAL A 18 2.81 8.61 2.33
CA VAL A 18 1.93 7.43 2.26
C VAL A 18 1.44 7.17 0.83
N VAL A 19 1.04 8.22 0.12
CA VAL A 19 0.56 8.09 -1.28
C VAL A 19 1.67 7.53 -2.17
N ALA A 20 2.91 8.00 -2.03
CA ALA A 20 4.06 7.53 -2.81
C ALA A 20 4.38 6.07 -2.47
N THR A 21 4.38 5.69 -1.20
CA THR A 21 4.65 4.32 -0.75
C THR A 21 3.63 3.33 -1.30
N ILE A 22 2.34 3.63 -1.18
CA ILE A 22 1.27 2.76 -1.70
C ILE A 22 1.34 2.67 -3.23
N THR A 23 1.63 3.78 -3.91
CA THR A 23 1.81 3.80 -5.36
C THR A 23 3.00 2.93 -5.79
N GLY A 24 4.15 3.07 -5.12
CA GLY A 24 5.35 2.28 -5.40
C GLY A 24 5.12 0.78 -5.21
N GLY A 25 4.51 0.39 -4.09
CA GLY A 25 4.16 -1.01 -3.84
C GLY A 25 3.19 -1.58 -4.88
N THR A 26 2.18 -0.80 -5.27
CA THR A 26 1.21 -1.20 -6.32
C THR A 26 1.90 -1.40 -7.67
N ILE A 27 2.77 -0.47 -8.07
CA ILE A 27 3.54 -0.59 -9.32
C ILE A 27 4.41 -1.83 -9.28
N LEU A 28 5.13 -2.07 -8.18
CA LEU A 28 5.99 -3.24 -8.04
C LEU A 28 5.20 -4.54 -8.24
N TRP A 29 4.09 -4.71 -7.53
CA TRP A 29 3.26 -5.92 -7.65
C TRP A 29 2.65 -6.09 -9.05
N PHE A 30 2.19 -4.99 -9.66
CA PHE A 30 1.63 -5.02 -10.99
C PHE A 30 2.69 -5.36 -12.06
N VAL A 31 3.88 -4.79 -11.96
CA VAL A 31 5.01 -5.12 -12.85
C VAL A 31 5.42 -6.58 -12.67
N LEU A 32 5.52 -7.07 -11.44
CA LEU A 32 5.78 -8.49 -11.18
C LEU A 32 4.73 -9.40 -11.83
N PHE A 33 3.45 -9.04 -11.74
CA PHE A 33 2.39 -9.78 -12.43
C PHE A 33 2.61 -9.82 -13.95
N LEU A 34 2.86 -8.66 -14.58
CA LEU A 34 3.09 -8.56 -16.02
C LEU A 34 4.31 -9.37 -16.49
N VAL A 35 5.40 -9.34 -15.74
CA VAL A 35 6.63 -10.09 -16.05
C VAL A 35 6.40 -11.60 -15.94
N GLN A 36 5.51 -12.05 -15.07
CA GLN A 36 5.20 -13.48 -14.91
C GLN A 36 4.29 -14.05 -16.00
N LEU A 37 3.42 -13.24 -16.61
CA LEU A 37 2.44 -13.70 -17.61
C LEU A 37 3.05 -14.46 -18.80
N PRO A 38 4.16 -14.02 -19.43
CA PRO A 38 4.82 -14.78 -20.50
C PRO A 38 5.31 -16.16 -20.04
N PHE A 39 5.58 -16.33 -18.74
CA PHE A 39 6.06 -17.56 -18.13
C PHE A 39 4.95 -18.35 -17.42
N TYR A 40 3.68 -18.01 -17.64
CA TYR A 40 2.56 -18.63 -16.91
C TYR A 40 2.58 -20.16 -17.00
N GLY A 41 2.90 -20.73 -18.16
CA GLY A 41 3.03 -22.19 -18.33
C GLY A 41 4.07 -22.82 -17.39
N TRP A 42 5.24 -22.18 -17.22
CA TRP A 42 6.25 -22.66 -16.28
C TRP A 42 5.74 -22.63 -14.83
N PHE A 43 5.03 -21.56 -14.45
CA PHE A 43 4.43 -21.47 -13.12
C PHE A 43 3.33 -22.52 -12.90
N ASP A 44 2.55 -22.86 -13.93
CA ASP A 44 1.53 -23.93 -13.89
C ASP A 44 2.18 -25.31 -13.74
N ASP A 45 3.18 -25.61 -14.56
CA ASP A 45 3.91 -26.88 -14.55
C ASP A 45 4.60 -27.15 -13.20
N HIS A 46 5.05 -26.10 -12.50
CA HIS A 46 5.76 -26.21 -11.21
C HIS A 46 4.85 -25.98 -9.99
N GLY A 47 3.54 -25.77 -10.18
CA GLY A 47 2.58 -25.56 -9.08
C GLY A 47 2.77 -24.23 -8.35
N HIS A 48 3.32 -23.21 -9.02
CA HIS A 48 3.60 -21.89 -8.48
C HIS A 48 2.64 -20.80 -8.99
N THR A 49 1.53 -21.15 -9.65
CA THR A 49 0.52 -20.19 -10.13
C THR A 49 -0.04 -19.27 -9.03
N TRP A 50 -0.01 -19.71 -7.77
CA TRP A 50 -0.33 -18.87 -6.61
C TRP A 50 0.44 -17.55 -6.58
N TRP A 51 1.70 -17.52 -7.05
CA TRP A 51 2.51 -16.30 -7.11
C TRP A 51 1.94 -15.29 -8.11
N VAL A 52 1.51 -15.76 -9.28
CA VAL A 52 0.88 -14.94 -10.31
C VAL A 52 -0.39 -14.29 -9.76
N TRP A 53 -1.25 -15.09 -9.12
CA TRP A 53 -2.49 -14.60 -8.51
C TRP A 53 -2.24 -13.67 -7.33
N THR A 54 -1.18 -13.89 -6.55
CA THR A 54 -0.77 -12.99 -5.47
C THR A 54 -0.35 -11.63 -6.00
N CYS A 55 0.44 -11.59 -7.08
CA CYS A 55 0.82 -10.33 -7.72
C CYS A 55 -0.39 -9.62 -8.33
N LEU A 56 -1.32 -10.36 -8.92
CA LEU A 56 -2.58 -9.78 -9.43
C LEU A 56 -3.42 -9.20 -8.30
N ALA A 57 -3.59 -9.93 -7.19
CA ALA A 57 -4.33 -9.46 -6.03
C ALA A 57 -3.65 -8.23 -5.39
N GLY A 58 -2.32 -8.24 -5.25
CA GLY A 58 -1.54 -7.11 -4.75
C GLY A 58 -1.66 -5.87 -5.63
N GLY A 59 -1.54 -6.02 -6.96
CA GLY A 59 -1.76 -4.94 -7.91
C GLY A 59 -3.21 -4.42 -7.89
N GLY A 60 -4.19 -5.32 -7.90
CA GLY A 60 -5.62 -4.97 -7.88
C GLY A 60 -6.05 -4.25 -6.60
N LEU A 61 -5.69 -4.78 -5.43
CA LEU A 61 -5.94 -4.14 -4.14
C LEU A 61 -5.15 -2.83 -3.99
N GLY A 62 -3.95 -2.76 -4.57
CA GLY A 62 -3.13 -1.55 -4.61
C GLY A 62 -3.81 -0.39 -5.32
N LEU A 63 -4.48 -0.63 -6.45
CA LEU A 63 -5.26 0.41 -7.16
C LEU A 63 -6.37 1.00 -6.28
N ILE A 64 -7.09 0.15 -5.53
CA ILE A 64 -8.11 0.58 -4.57
C ILE A 64 -7.46 1.39 -3.44
N GLY A 65 -6.32 0.91 -2.94
CA GLY A 65 -5.52 1.59 -1.92
C GLY A 65 -5.10 3.00 -2.35
N ILE A 66 -4.59 3.17 -3.57
CA ILE A 66 -4.19 4.47 -4.14
C ILE A 66 -5.37 5.45 -4.15
N TRP A 67 -6.54 5.00 -4.63
CA TRP A 67 -7.75 5.84 -4.62
C TRP A 67 -8.10 6.31 -3.21
N TYR A 68 -8.07 5.39 -2.24
CA TYR A 68 -8.39 5.69 -0.85
C TYR A 68 -7.40 6.69 -0.23
N VAL A 69 -6.09 6.45 -0.34
CA VAL A 69 -5.09 7.34 0.28
C VAL A 69 -5.07 8.72 -0.36
N ARG A 70 -5.32 8.83 -1.68
CA ARG A 70 -5.46 10.12 -2.37
C ARG A 70 -6.69 10.89 -1.89
N LYS A 71 -7.82 10.20 -1.71
CA LYS A 71 -9.05 10.83 -1.18
C LYS A 71 -8.84 11.32 0.26
N ARG A 72 -8.15 10.52 1.08
CA ARG A 72 -7.80 10.88 2.46
C ARG A 72 -6.88 12.11 2.51
N ASP A 73 -5.81 12.11 1.71
CA ASP A 73 -4.86 13.22 1.61
C ASP A 73 -5.56 14.52 1.17
N ALA A 74 -6.46 14.44 0.18
CA ALA A 74 -7.25 15.58 -0.26
C ALA A 74 -8.22 16.11 0.82
N ALA A 75 -8.79 15.24 1.65
CA ALA A 75 -9.66 15.64 2.75
C ALA A 75 -8.89 16.34 3.87
N ILE A 76 -7.70 15.83 4.22
CA ILE A 76 -6.82 16.44 5.23
C ILE A 76 -6.40 17.86 4.79
N LYS A 77 -5.91 18.00 3.55
CA LYS A 77 -5.51 19.31 2.99
C LYS A 77 -6.64 20.33 2.97
N ARG A 78 -7.89 19.89 2.77
CA ARG A 78 -9.07 20.78 2.84
C ARG A 78 -9.33 21.26 4.27
N ALA A 79 -9.29 20.35 5.25
CA ALA A 79 -9.48 20.71 6.65
C ALA A 79 -8.39 21.65 7.18
N GLU A 80 -7.15 21.49 6.71
CA GLU A 80 -6.05 22.42 7.03
C GLU A 80 -6.28 23.81 6.44
N ALA A 81 -6.78 23.91 5.20
CA ALA A 81 -7.08 25.18 4.56
C ALA A 81 -8.26 25.93 5.20
N GLU A 82 -9.14 25.23 5.90
CA GLU A 82 -10.29 25.81 6.63
C GLU A 82 -9.94 26.22 8.08
N ARG A 83 -8.75 25.89 8.58
CA ARG A 83 -8.29 26.35 9.90
C ARG A 83 -7.84 27.82 9.81
N PRO A 84 -8.41 28.73 10.63
CA PRO A 84 -8.09 30.16 10.62
C PRO A 84 -6.71 30.48 11.18
#